data_AF-A0A960DXK5-F1
#
_entry.id   AF-A0A960DXK5-F1
#
_cell.length_a   1.000
_cell.length_b   1.000
_cell.length_c   1.000
_cell.angle_alpha   90.00
_cell.angle_beta   90.00
_cell.angle_gamma   90.00
#
_symmetry.space_group_name_H-M   'P 1'
#
loop_
_entity.id
_entity.type
_entity.pdbx_description
1 polymer ?
#
loop_
_entity_poly.entity_id
_entity_poly.type
_entity_poly.pdbx_seq_one_letter_code
_entity_poly.pdbx_strand_id
1 'polypeptide(L)'
;MAFGQQSGPPATHRQLQDLLELVIAAGHVDLRDARGPLGLTQRQAAGRFTRDEADALIERLQAEADAPDDESAPGPAPGAAASGEVPAVAPRPKSAPGGAVAAARARREAEALRRLREVPDHLLAAELQRRGWAVMEP
;
A
#
# COMPACT_ATOMS: atom_id res chain seq x y z
N MET A 1 35.48 1.96 8.89
CA MET A 1 34.04 1.64 8.77
C MET A 1 33.29 2.94 8.55
N ALA A 2 32.69 3.17 7.37
CA ALA A 2 32.08 4.45 7.03
C ALA A 2 30.56 4.41 7.21
N PHE A 3 30.09 4.77 8.41
CA PHE A 3 28.67 5.02 8.68
C PHE A 3 28.33 6.45 8.25
N GLY A 4 27.50 6.63 7.22
CA GLY A 4 26.94 7.94 6.88
C GLY A 4 26.95 8.33 5.40
N GLN A 5 27.62 7.58 4.51
CA GLN A 5 27.43 7.78 3.08
C GLN A 5 26.08 7.19 2.67
N GLN A 6 25.16 8.02 2.19
CA GLN A 6 23.94 7.58 1.54
C GLN A 6 24.38 6.68 0.37
N SER A 7 24.16 5.37 0.48
CA SER A 7 24.57 4.42 -0.54
C SER A 7 23.64 4.58 -1.75
N GLY A 8 24.01 5.48 -2.66
CA GLY A 8 23.37 5.65 -3.96
C GLY A 8 22.63 6.97 -4.16
N PRO A 9 22.15 7.19 -5.40
CA PRO A 9 21.41 8.40 -5.75
C PRO A 9 20.11 8.51 -4.94
N PRO A 10 19.65 9.74 -4.67
CA PRO A 10 18.36 9.94 -4.00
C PRO A 10 17.21 9.39 -4.84
N ALA A 11 16.15 8.95 -4.17
CA ALA A 11 14.91 8.54 -4.84
C ALA A 11 14.34 9.70 -5.68
N THR A 12 13.78 9.34 -6.83
CA THR A 12 13.10 10.30 -7.71
C THR A 12 11.79 10.76 -7.08
N HIS A 13 11.29 11.94 -7.49
CA HIS A 13 10.01 12.45 -7.00
C HIS A 13 8.85 11.48 -7.27
N ARG A 14 8.86 10.83 -8.44
CA ARG A 14 7.87 9.82 -8.82
C ARG A 14 7.89 8.63 -7.87
N GLN A 15 9.06 8.08 -7.54
CA GLN A 15 9.17 6.97 -6.59
C GLN A 15 8.66 7.35 -5.20
N LEU A 16 8.91 8.58 -4.75
CA LEU A 16 8.37 9.05 -3.46
C LEU A 16 6.84 9.23 -3.49
N GLN A 17 6.27 9.67 -4.62
CA GLN A 17 4.81 9.73 -4.81
C GLN A 17 4.22 8.31 -4.80
N ASP A 18 4.78 7.39 -5.59
CA ASP A 18 4.35 5.99 -5.67
C ASP A 18 4.38 5.32 -4.28
N LEU A 19 5.43 5.57 -3.49
CA LEU A 19 5.51 5.12 -2.10
C LEU A 19 4.39 5.70 -1.22
N LEU A 20 4.16 7.00 -1.28
CA LEU A 20 3.12 7.64 -0.47
C LEU A 20 1.74 7.09 -0.83
N GLU A 21 1.46 6.90 -2.12
CA GLU A 21 0.20 6.33 -2.59
C GLU A 21 0.00 4.89 -2.10
N LEU A 22 1.04 4.04 -2.18
CA LEU A 22 0.98 2.66 -1.69
C LEU A 22 0.82 2.60 -0.16
N VAL A 23 1.51 3.47 0.58
CA VAL A 23 1.39 3.54 2.04
C VAL A 23 -0.01 3.97 2.47
N ILE A 24 -0.61 4.93 1.76
CA ILE A 24 -2.00 5.34 1.99
C ILE A 24 -2.98 4.23 1.59
N ALA A 25 -2.71 3.52 0.50
CA ALA A 25 -3.52 2.37 0.08
C ALA A 25 -3.47 1.22 1.11
N ALA A 26 -2.34 1.04 1.78
CA ALA A 26 -2.17 0.10 2.89
C ALA A 26 -2.86 0.56 4.20
N GLY A 27 -3.51 1.73 4.20
CA GLY A 27 -4.28 2.24 5.33
C GLY A 27 -3.54 3.20 6.26
N HIS A 28 -2.31 3.60 5.94
CA HIS A 28 -1.54 4.57 6.72
C HIS A 28 -1.81 6.01 6.29
N VAL A 29 -1.59 6.97 7.18
CA VAL A 29 -1.78 8.40 6.85
C VAL A 29 -0.59 8.96 6.08
N ASP A 30 0.62 8.60 6.49
CA ASP A 30 1.88 9.04 5.87
C ASP A 30 3.05 8.07 6.18
N LEU A 31 4.24 8.41 5.68
CA LEU A 31 5.47 7.65 5.93
C LEU A 31 5.92 7.65 7.41
N ARG A 32 5.45 8.61 8.22
CA ARG A 32 5.80 8.67 9.65
C ARG A 32 4.96 7.71 10.46
N ASP A 33 3.67 7.66 10.17
CA ASP A 33 2.72 6.69 10.74
C ASP A 33 3.13 5.26 10.36
N ALA A 34 3.47 5.04 9.10
CA ALA A 34 3.91 3.75 8.59
C ALA A 34 5.29 3.31 9.11
N ARG A 35 6.01 4.15 9.88
CA ARG A 35 7.37 3.86 10.35
C ARG A 35 7.46 2.60 11.18
N GLY A 36 6.59 2.45 12.18
CA GLY A 36 6.57 1.27 13.04
C GLY A 36 6.13 0.01 12.26
N PRO A 37 4.93 0.03 11.67
CA PRO A 37 4.37 -1.10 10.93
C PRO A 37 5.26 -1.59 9.77
N LEU A 38 5.85 -0.67 8.99
CA LEU A 38 6.68 -1.04 7.84
C LEU A 38 8.18 -1.16 8.18
N GLY A 39 8.58 -0.88 9.42
CA GLY A 39 9.98 -0.95 9.86
C GLY A 39 10.87 0.14 9.26
N LEU A 40 10.32 1.31 8.91
CA LEU A 40 11.09 2.38 8.29
C LEU A 40 12.06 3.01 9.28
N THR A 41 13.23 3.40 8.78
CA THR A 41 14.17 4.21 9.56
C THR A 41 13.63 5.62 9.78
N GLN A 42 14.16 6.35 10.77
CA GLN A 42 13.78 7.76 10.99
C GLN A 42 14.02 8.62 9.75
N ARG A 43 15.10 8.33 9.00
CA ARG A 43 15.44 9.01 7.75
C ARG A 43 14.37 8.76 6.68
N GLN A 44 13.98 7.50 6.49
CA GLN A 44 12.96 7.10 5.52
C GLN A 44 11.58 7.63 5.88
N ALA A 45 11.21 7.61 7.16
CA ALA A 45 9.98 8.24 7.66
C ALA A 45 9.94 9.76 7.41
N ALA A 46 11.11 10.39 7.24
CA ALA A 46 11.23 11.79 6.81
C ALA A 46 11.25 11.95 5.27
N GLY A 47 10.93 10.90 4.51
CA GLY A 47 10.88 10.90 3.04
C GLY A 47 12.23 10.78 2.35
N ARG A 48 13.31 10.47 3.07
CA ARG A 48 14.67 10.40 2.52
C ARG A 48 15.07 8.97 2.19
N PHE A 49 14.77 8.57 0.97
CA PHE A 49 15.11 7.28 0.38
C PHE A 49 16.24 7.42 -0.64
N THR A 50 17.04 6.36 -0.79
CA THR A 50 17.81 6.16 -2.03
C THR A 50 16.91 5.54 -3.09
N ARG A 51 17.34 5.57 -4.35
CA ARG A 51 16.59 4.97 -5.46
C ARG A 51 16.30 3.49 -5.21
N ASP A 52 17.31 2.74 -4.82
CA ASP A 52 17.21 1.29 -4.60
C ASP A 52 16.33 0.96 -3.39
N GLU A 53 16.42 1.75 -2.32
CA GLU A 53 15.53 1.62 -1.15
C GLU A 53 14.07 1.87 -1.50
N ALA A 54 13.81 2.86 -2.35
CA ALA A 54 12.45 3.16 -2.79
C ALA A 54 11.89 2.05 -3.68
N ASP A 55 12.69 1.56 -4.65
CA ASP A 55 12.27 0.47 -5.53
C ASP A 55 11.97 -0.82 -4.73
N ALA A 56 12.81 -1.17 -3.75
CA ALA A 56 12.60 -2.34 -2.90
C ALA A 56 11.33 -2.22 -2.04
N LEU A 57 11.06 -1.04 -1.48
CA LEU A 57 9.86 -0.83 -0.66
C LEU A 57 8.58 -0.79 -1.51
N ILE A 58 8.63 -0.20 -2.71
CA ILE A 58 7.52 -0.24 -3.67
C ILE A 58 7.18 -1.70 -4.02
N GLU A 59 8.18 -2.50 -4.36
CA GLU A 59 7.99 -3.92 -4.72
C GLU A 59 7.36 -4.71 -3.56
N ARG A 60 7.85 -4.52 -2.33
CA ARG A 60 7.28 -5.16 -1.14
C ARG A 60 5.81 -4.76 -0.92
N LEU A 61 5.49 -3.46 -0.96
CA LEU A 61 4.13 -2.97 -0.72
C LEU A 61 3.17 -3.43 -1.82
N GLN A 62 3.63 -3.51 -3.06
CA GLN A 62 2.83 -4.04 -4.17
C GLN A 62 2.57 -5.54 -4.01
N ALA A 63 3.57 -6.32 -3.56
CA ALA A 63 3.40 -7.74 -3.30
C ALA A 63 2.41 -8.01 -2.16
N GLU A 64 2.47 -7.21 -1.09
CA GLU A 64 1.53 -7.30 0.03
C GLU A 64 0.11 -6.86 -0.36
N ALA A 65 -0.01 -5.85 -1.22
CA ALA A 65 -1.30 -5.46 -1.78
C ALA A 65 -1.88 -6.48 -2.77
N ASP A 66 -1.05 -7.24 -3.48
CA ASP A 66 -1.48 -8.26 -4.44
C ASP A 66 -1.67 -9.65 -3.82
N ALA A 67 -1.25 -9.83 -2.56
CA ALA A 67 -1.60 -11.02 -1.80
C ALA A 67 -3.12 -11.05 -1.63
N PRO A 68 -3.82 -12.10 -2.10
CA PRO A 68 -5.24 -12.24 -1.85
C PRO A 68 -5.47 -12.39 -0.34
N ASP A 69 -6.51 -11.74 0.19
CA ASP A 69 -7.04 -11.92 1.56
C ASP A 69 -7.62 -13.35 1.77
N ASP A 70 -6.93 -14.39 1.32
CA ASP A 70 -7.18 -15.75 1.75
C ASP A 70 -6.37 -15.97 3.04
N GLU A 71 -7.09 -16.10 4.15
CA GLU A 71 -6.63 -16.55 5.47
C GLU A 71 -6.37 -15.45 6.54
N SER A 72 -7.47 -14.81 6.97
CA SER A 72 -7.69 -14.65 8.42
C SER A 72 -7.92 -16.03 9.04
N ALA A 73 -6.88 -16.63 9.63
CA ALA A 73 -7.01 -17.69 10.62
C ALA A 73 -5.95 -17.53 11.74
N PRO A 74 -6.29 -17.79 13.02
CA PRO A 74 -5.43 -17.46 14.14
C PRO A 74 -4.47 -18.59 14.56
N GLY A 75 -3.22 -18.22 14.87
CA GLY A 75 -2.42 -18.85 15.93
C GLY A 75 -1.23 -19.72 15.48
N PRO A 76 0.02 -19.44 15.94
CA PRO A 76 1.14 -20.36 15.76
C PRO A 76 1.16 -21.41 16.89
N ALA A 77 1.10 -22.68 16.54
CA ALA A 77 1.57 -23.77 17.40
C ALA A 77 2.97 -24.20 16.90
N PRO A 78 4.01 -24.29 17.75
CA PRO A 78 5.34 -24.69 17.32
C PRO A 78 5.46 -26.22 17.37
N GLY A 79 5.93 -26.83 16.29
CA GLY A 79 6.19 -28.27 16.31
C GLY A 79 6.76 -28.84 15.02
N ALA A 80 8.07 -29.13 15.06
CA ALA A 80 8.78 -30.16 14.31
C ALA A 80 9.04 -29.96 12.79
N ALA A 81 10.28 -29.58 12.51
CA ALA A 81 11.20 -30.05 11.46
C ALA A 81 10.68 -31.07 10.42
N ALA A 82 10.88 -30.79 9.13
CA ALA A 82 12.04 -31.28 8.37
C ALA A 82 11.96 -30.89 6.88
N SER A 83 13.11 -30.46 6.35
CA SER A 83 13.65 -30.65 5.00
C SER A 83 12.75 -30.69 3.77
N GLY A 84 13.05 -29.78 2.84
CA GLY A 84 13.09 -30.10 1.41
C GLY A 84 11.91 -29.55 0.60
N GLU A 85 12.13 -28.39 -0.02
CA GLU A 85 12.05 -28.16 -1.47
C GLU A 85 11.86 -26.65 -1.67
N VAL A 86 12.90 -25.97 -2.11
CA VAL A 86 12.81 -24.58 -2.59
C VAL A 86 12.12 -24.62 -3.96
N PRO A 87 10.89 -24.10 -4.14
CA PRO A 87 10.40 -23.90 -5.49
C PRO A 87 11.20 -22.75 -6.08
N ALA A 88 11.94 -23.06 -7.15
CA ALA A 88 12.61 -22.07 -7.97
C ALA A 88 11.57 -21.06 -8.46
N VAL A 89 11.59 -19.85 -7.90
CA VAL A 89 10.78 -18.72 -8.36
C VAL A 89 11.27 -18.35 -9.75
N ALA A 90 10.48 -18.73 -10.76
CA ALA A 90 10.61 -18.17 -12.09
C ALA A 90 10.52 -16.64 -12.01
N PRO A 91 11.35 -15.87 -12.75
CA PRO A 91 11.28 -14.42 -12.71
C PRO A 91 9.92 -13.97 -13.26
N ARG A 92 9.09 -13.43 -12.37
CA ARG A 92 7.85 -12.75 -12.77
C ARG A 92 8.24 -11.56 -13.67
N PRO A 93 7.49 -11.29 -14.76
CA PRO A 93 7.78 -10.15 -15.61
C PRO A 93 7.75 -8.87 -14.78
N LYS A 94 8.75 -8.01 -14.94
CA LYS A 94 8.83 -6.71 -14.26
C LYS A 94 7.66 -5.84 -14.72
N SER A 95 6.53 -5.92 -14.02
CA SER A 95 5.45 -4.96 -14.18
C SER A 95 6.03 -3.57 -13.99
N ALA A 96 5.73 -2.66 -14.92
CA ALA A 96 6.15 -1.28 -14.79
C ALA A 96 5.60 -0.73 -13.46
N PRO A 97 6.41 -0.04 -12.64
CA PRO A 97 6.04 0.33 -11.27
C PRO A 97 4.73 1.12 -11.18
N GLY A 98 4.38 1.88 -12.24
CA GLY A 98 3.13 2.63 -12.29
C GLY A 98 1.85 1.80 -12.47
N GLY A 99 1.94 0.59 -13.03
CA GLY A 99 0.75 -0.25 -13.26
C GLY A 99 0.14 -0.77 -11.96
N ALA A 100 0.98 -1.17 -11.01
CA ALA A 100 0.55 -1.70 -9.72
C ALA A 100 0.03 -0.59 -8.79
N VAL A 101 0.61 0.62 -8.83
CA VAL A 101 0.08 1.78 -8.08
C VAL A 101 -1.31 2.17 -8.59
N ALA A 102 -1.51 2.20 -9.91
CA ALA A 102 -2.83 2.45 -10.50
C ALA A 102 -3.85 1.38 -10.09
N ALA A 103 -3.44 0.10 -10.02
CA ALA A 103 -4.30 -0.98 -9.54
C ALA A 103 -4.70 -0.80 -8.07
N ALA A 104 -3.76 -0.44 -7.18
CA ALA A 104 -4.05 -0.16 -5.77
C ALA A 104 -5.06 0.99 -5.62
N ARG A 105 -4.90 2.07 -6.40
CA ARG A 105 -5.87 3.18 -6.44
C ARG A 105 -7.26 2.73 -6.89
N ALA A 106 -7.34 1.94 -7.96
CA ALA A 106 -8.61 1.43 -8.47
C ALA A 106 -9.32 0.51 -7.44
N ARG A 107 -8.56 -0.32 -6.72
CA ARG A 107 -9.10 -1.17 -5.63
C ARG A 107 -9.69 -0.32 -4.51
N ARG A 108 -8.97 0.71 -4.05
CA ARG A 108 -9.46 1.63 -3.01
C ARG A 108 -10.72 2.37 -3.45
N GLU A 109 -10.77 2.81 -4.70
CA GLU A 109 -11.97 3.44 -5.27
C GLU A 109 -13.15 2.47 -5.32
N ALA A 110 -12.92 1.23 -5.77
CA ALA A 110 -13.94 0.20 -5.76
C ALA A 110 -14.46 -0.11 -4.35
N GLU A 111 -13.59 -0.16 -3.34
CA GLU A 111 -13.98 -0.34 -1.94
C GLU A 111 -14.78 0.86 -1.41
N ALA A 112 -14.37 2.10 -1.71
CA ALA A 112 -15.11 3.29 -1.35
C ALA A 112 -16.52 3.30 -1.97
N LEU A 113 -16.64 2.90 -3.24
CA LEU A 113 -17.93 2.74 -3.90
C LEU A 113 -18.79 1.63 -3.27
N ARG A 114 -18.18 0.51 -2.85
CA ARG A 114 -18.90 -0.54 -2.11
C ARG A 114 -19.48 -0.01 -0.81
N ARG A 115 -18.67 0.70 0.00
CA ARG A 115 -19.12 1.33 1.25
C ARG A 115 -20.24 2.35 1.01
N LEU A 116 -20.15 3.13 -0.07
CA LEU A 116 -21.22 4.08 -0.43
C LEU A 116 -22.54 3.39 -0.78
N ARG A 117 -22.51 2.20 -1.38
CA ARG A 117 -23.73 1.41 -1.68
C ARG A 117 -24.42 0.85 -0.44
N GLU A 118 -23.71 0.74 0.68
CA GLU A 118 -24.29 0.29 1.95
C GLU A 118 -25.02 1.43 2.70
N VAL A 119 -24.80 2.69 2.31
CA VAL A 119 -25.46 3.86 2.90
C VAL A 119 -26.88 3.99 2.34
N PRO A 120 -27.93 4.07 3.18
CA PRO A 120 -29.29 4.29 2.72
C PRO A 120 -29.46 5.60 1.95
N ASP A 121 -30.20 5.55 0.83
CA ASP A 121 -30.37 6.68 -0.10
C ASP A 121 -30.89 7.95 0.58
N HIS A 122 -31.80 7.84 1.55
CA HIS A 122 -32.37 8.99 2.26
C HIS A 122 -31.33 9.73 3.12
N LEU A 123 -30.35 9.01 3.70
CA LEU A 123 -29.25 9.63 4.45
C LEU A 123 -28.28 10.32 3.50
N LEU A 124 -27.99 9.69 2.36
CA LEU A 124 -27.14 10.28 1.32
C LEU A 124 -27.79 11.55 0.74
N ALA A 125 -29.09 11.50 0.44
CA ALA A 125 -29.85 12.65 -0.06
C ALA A 125 -29.87 13.81 0.94
N ALA A 126 -30.09 13.52 2.23
CA ALA A 126 -30.06 14.53 3.29
C ALA A 126 -28.68 15.19 3.42
N GLU A 127 -27.59 14.43 3.28
CA GLU A 127 -26.23 14.97 3.34
C GLU A 127 -25.87 15.82 2.11
N LEU A 128 -26.29 15.41 0.92
CA LEU A 128 -26.12 16.21 -0.30
C LEU A 128 -26.90 17.54 -0.19
N GLN A 129 -28.15 17.51 0.27
CA GLN A 129 -28.95 18.72 0.52
C GLN A 129 -28.33 19.64 1.56
N ARG A 130 -27.82 19.09 2.68
CA ARG A 130 -27.11 19.86 3.71
C ARG A 130 -25.89 20.60 3.16
N ARG A 131 -25.23 20.01 2.15
CA ARG A 131 -24.08 20.61 1.45
C ARG A 131 -24.49 21.57 0.33
N GLY A 132 -25.79 21.86 0.19
CA GLY A 132 -26.33 22.80 -0.80
C GLY A 132 -26.57 22.19 -2.18
N TRP A 133 -26.54 20.86 -2.31
CA TRP A 133 -26.83 20.18 -3.56
C TRP A 133 -28.33 19.86 -3.65
N ALA A 134 -28.96 20.20 -4.77
CA ALA A 134 -30.33 19.78 -5.03
C ALA A 134 -30.34 18.29 -5.45
N VAL A 135 -31.09 17.47 -4.71
CA VAL A 135 -31.29 16.05 -5.02
C VAL A 135 -32.69 15.88 -5.60
N MET A 136 -32.76 15.30 -6.81
CA MET A 136 -34.00 14.90 -7.46
C MET A 136 -34.09 13.37 -7.38
N GLU A 137 -35.27 12.83 -7.10
CA GLU A 137 -35.49 11.40 -7.30
C GLU A 137 -35.36 11.09 -8.81
N PRO A 138 -34.73 9.95 -9.18
CA PRO A 138 -34.49 9.59 -10.57
C PRO A 138 -35.77 9.33 -11.37
#